data_AF-A0A956EJG5-F1
#
_entry.id   AF-A0A956EJG5-F1
#
_cell.length_a   1.000
_cell.length_b   1.000
_cell.length_c   1.000
_cell.angle_alpha   90.00
_cell.angle_beta   90.00
_cell.angle_gamma   90.00
#
_symmetry.space_group_name_H-M   'P 1'
#
loop_
_entity.id
_entity.type
_entity.pdbx_description
1 polymer ?
#
loop_
_entity_poly.entity_id
_entity_poly.type
_entity_poly.pdbx_seq_one_letter_code
_entity_poly.pdbx_strand_id
1 'polypeptide(L)'
;ACSNMCKLPVQSATCSDLLTDMSVWGMTSRGVDLRAWTNSTLHYIACPGNGCSNVNFYCTYNEQAQTLEFGSTQASAVRAVVDPNNANGDTMPNTFSGCCNSPLGLCNAPDPNNNNVNIGVSNAKALCSALGYADGSYLQSVNNNSCPEPHATDASGLAWTSDWVSSSGYGRIWKCTGFQ
;
A
#
# COMPACT_ATOMS: atom_id res chain seq x y z
N ALA A 1 32.06 -23.93 13.29
CA ALA A 1 30.69 -24.42 13.50
C ALA A 1 29.83 -23.25 13.95
N CYS A 2 28.86 -22.82 13.15
CA CYS A 2 27.80 -21.93 13.62
C CYS A 2 26.60 -22.82 13.96
N SER A 3 26.31 -22.94 15.25
CA SER A 3 25.13 -23.62 15.78
C SER A 3 23.91 -22.69 15.63
N ASN A 4 22.89 -23.15 14.90
CA ASN A 4 21.50 -22.68 14.85
C ASN A 4 21.21 -21.16 14.93
N MET A 5 20.58 -20.66 13.86
CA MET A 5 19.93 -19.33 13.69
C MET A 5 20.84 -18.15 13.30
N CYS A 6 21.40 -18.17 12.10
CA CYS A 6 21.56 -16.92 11.35
C CYS A 6 20.24 -16.65 10.63
N LYS A 7 19.21 -16.16 11.35
CA LYS A 7 18.09 -15.49 10.67
C LYS A 7 18.71 -14.21 10.11
N LEU A 8 18.93 -14.14 8.80
CA LEU A 8 19.31 -12.88 8.17
C LEU A 8 18.27 -11.85 8.59
N PRO A 9 18.65 -10.66 9.07
CA PRO A 9 17.68 -9.63 9.41
C PRO A 9 16.82 -9.36 8.17
N VAL A 10 15.50 -9.44 8.34
CA VAL A 10 14.57 -9.04 7.28
C VAL A 10 14.79 -7.54 7.08
N GLN A 11 15.13 -7.12 5.86
CA GLN A 11 15.33 -5.71 5.58
C GLN A 11 14.00 -4.98 5.86
N SER A 12 14.01 -3.97 6.71
CA SER A 12 12.84 -3.15 6.98
C SER A 12 12.85 -1.92 6.08
N ALA A 13 11.74 -1.64 5.40
CA ALA A 13 11.62 -0.50 4.51
C ALA A 13 11.61 0.82 5.30
N THR A 14 12.28 1.83 4.76
CA THR A 14 12.28 3.20 5.28
C THR A 14 11.56 4.14 4.33
N CYS A 15 11.32 5.38 4.76
CA CYS A 15 10.75 6.38 3.85
C CYS A 15 11.66 6.69 2.66
N SER A 16 13.00 6.57 2.79
CA SER A 16 13.91 6.75 1.65
C SER A 16 13.83 5.62 0.63
N ASP A 17 13.39 4.43 1.04
CA ASP A 17 13.20 3.30 0.11
C ASP A 17 11.87 3.40 -0.65
N LEU A 18 10.86 4.03 -0.03
CA LEU A 18 9.47 3.99 -0.48
C LEU A 18 8.97 5.31 -1.07
N LEU A 19 9.20 6.43 -0.38
CA LEU A 19 8.58 7.70 -0.68
C LEU A 19 9.16 8.28 -1.97
N THR A 20 8.28 8.59 -2.91
CA THR A 20 8.69 9.07 -4.23
C THR A 20 7.65 10.01 -4.82
N ASP A 21 8.11 10.84 -5.75
CA ASP A 21 7.29 11.68 -6.61
C ASP A 21 7.38 11.12 -8.04
N MET A 22 6.25 10.72 -8.62
CA MET A 22 6.21 10.18 -9.98
C MET A 22 4.88 10.47 -10.69
N SER A 23 4.86 10.33 -12.01
CA SER A 23 3.63 10.44 -12.79
C SER A 23 2.87 9.12 -12.76
N VAL A 24 1.63 9.13 -12.25
CA VAL A 24 0.74 7.97 -12.21
C VAL A 24 -0.63 8.41 -12.70
N TRP A 25 -1.23 7.61 -13.59
CA TRP A 25 -2.45 7.92 -14.32
C TRP A 25 -2.40 9.26 -15.08
N GLY A 26 -1.20 9.69 -15.48
CA GLY A 26 -0.99 10.95 -16.20
C GLY A 26 -1.01 12.19 -15.30
N MET A 27 -0.96 11.99 -13.98
CA MET A 27 -0.97 13.05 -12.98
C MET A 27 0.30 13.00 -12.12
N THR A 28 0.79 14.16 -11.70
CA THR A 28 1.86 14.23 -10.70
C THR A 28 1.36 13.68 -9.37
N SER A 29 2.06 12.68 -8.85
CA SER A 29 1.68 11.98 -7.64
C SER A 29 2.84 11.87 -6.65
N ARG A 30 2.51 11.91 -5.36
CA ARG A 30 3.43 11.60 -4.26
C ARG A 30 2.86 10.45 -3.46
N GLY A 31 3.70 9.46 -3.15
CA GLY A 31 3.26 8.19 -2.60
C GLY A 31 4.41 7.27 -2.22
N VAL A 32 4.07 6.03 -1.85
CA VAL A 32 5.02 4.96 -1.58
C VAL A 32 5.05 3.96 -2.74
N ASP A 33 6.23 3.74 -3.32
CA ASP A 33 6.49 2.68 -4.31
C ASP A 33 6.74 1.35 -3.60
N LEU A 34 5.85 0.40 -3.86
CA LEU A 34 5.74 -0.86 -3.13
C LEU A 34 6.15 -2.06 -4.01
N ARG A 35 6.57 -1.82 -5.26
CA ARG A 35 6.88 -2.89 -6.22
C ARG A 35 7.99 -3.82 -5.72
N ALA A 36 9.06 -3.25 -5.20
CA ALA A 36 10.20 -4.00 -4.64
C ALA A 36 9.85 -4.81 -3.38
N TRP A 37 8.71 -4.55 -2.76
CA TRP A 37 8.33 -5.11 -1.46
C TRP A 37 7.14 -6.07 -1.52
N THR A 38 6.35 -6.05 -2.60
CA THR A 38 5.08 -6.79 -2.70
C THR A 38 5.03 -7.73 -3.90
N ASN A 39 6.19 -8.22 -4.34
CA ASN A 39 6.37 -8.96 -5.61
C ASN A 39 5.78 -8.23 -6.83
N SER A 40 5.74 -6.89 -6.78
CA SER A 40 5.08 -6.05 -7.79
C SER A 40 3.62 -6.47 -8.04
N THR A 41 2.89 -6.79 -6.97
CA THR A 41 1.44 -7.02 -7.06
C THR A 41 0.63 -5.86 -6.52
N LEU A 42 1.20 -5.09 -5.59
CA LEU A 42 0.72 -3.76 -5.18
C LEU A 42 1.81 -2.75 -5.53
N HIS A 43 1.59 -1.94 -6.57
CA HIS A 43 2.65 -1.06 -7.06
C HIS A 43 2.79 0.20 -6.23
N TYR A 44 1.68 0.82 -5.85
CA TYR A 44 1.69 2.20 -5.36
C TYR A 44 0.53 2.50 -4.43
N ILE A 45 0.77 3.29 -3.39
CA ILE A 45 -0.25 3.95 -2.56
C ILE A 45 0.10 5.43 -2.48
N ALA A 46 -0.82 6.32 -2.86
CA ALA A 46 -0.45 7.71 -3.12
C ALA A 46 -1.59 8.73 -3.10
N CYS A 47 -1.19 10.01 -3.10
CA CYS A 47 -2.02 11.13 -3.51
C CYS A 47 -1.65 11.58 -4.93
N PRO A 48 -2.47 11.29 -5.96
CA PRO A 48 -2.19 11.67 -7.34
C PRO A 48 -2.80 13.01 -7.75
N GLY A 49 -3.33 13.82 -6.83
CA GLY A 49 -4.14 15.00 -7.17
C GLY A 49 -5.59 14.67 -7.51
N ASN A 50 -5.97 13.38 -7.48
CA ASN A 50 -7.34 12.89 -7.51
C ASN A 50 -7.69 12.25 -6.17
N GLY A 51 -8.73 12.75 -5.50
CA GLY A 51 -8.98 12.41 -4.09
C GLY A 51 -8.17 13.34 -3.20
N CYS A 52 -6.91 13.01 -2.92
CA CYS A 52 -6.00 13.88 -2.16
C CYS A 52 -4.93 14.56 -3.04
N SER A 53 -4.52 15.75 -2.61
CA SER A 53 -3.42 16.52 -3.22
C SER A 53 -2.07 15.86 -2.90
N ASN A 54 -1.16 15.83 -3.87
CA ASN A 54 0.17 15.24 -3.74
C ASN A 54 0.97 15.83 -2.56
N VAL A 55 0.84 17.14 -2.29
CA VAL A 55 1.54 17.79 -1.17
C VAL A 55 1.12 17.32 0.21
N ASN A 56 -0.03 16.65 0.31
CA ASN A 56 -0.57 16.14 1.57
C ASN A 56 -0.13 14.69 1.86
N PHE A 57 0.54 14.02 0.92
CA PHE A 57 1.10 12.69 1.17
C PHE A 57 2.43 12.81 1.91
N TYR A 58 2.59 12.02 2.97
CA TYR A 58 3.79 12.02 3.79
C TYR A 58 4.26 10.59 4.09
N CYS A 59 5.51 10.50 4.53
CA CYS A 59 6.07 9.32 5.16
C CYS A 59 6.99 9.78 6.30
N THR A 60 6.88 9.14 7.46
CA THR A 60 7.78 9.32 8.59
C THR A 60 8.36 7.97 9.02
N TYR A 61 9.65 7.95 9.29
CA TYR A 61 10.39 6.77 9.74
C TYR A 61 11.14 7.11 11.02
N ASN A 62 11.08 6.22 12.00
CA ASN A 62 11.82 6.32 13.25
C ASN A 62 12.45 4.97 13.58
N GLU A 63 13.77 4.89 13.44
CA GLU A 63 14.55 3.68 13.67
C GLU A 63 14.52 3.25 15.14
N GLN A 64 14.67 4.19 16.08
CA GLN A 64 14.71 3.88 17.50
C GLN A 64 13.36 3.35 18.01
N ALA A 65 12.26 3.92 17.51
CA ALA A 65 10.91 3.46 17.81
C ALA A 65 10.47 2.28 16.93
N GLN A 66 11.27 1.92 15.91
CA GLN A 66 10.97 0.89 14.91
C GLN A 66 9.61 1.12 14.24
N THR A 67 9.34 2.37 13.82
CA THR A 67 8.06 2.73 13.22
C THR A 67 8.22 3.33 11.84
N LEU A 68 7.30 2.97 10.95
CA LEU A 68 7.08 3.60 9.66
C LEU A 68 5.61 4.02 9.58
N GLU A 69 5.36 5.27 9.23
CA GLU A 69 4.01 5.79 9.03
C GLU A 69 3.94 6.51 7.69
N PHE A 70 2.90 6.25 6.92
CA PHE A 70 2.68 6.93 5.64
C PHE A 70 1.19 7.07 5.35
N GLY A 71 0.86 8.03 4.49
CA GLY A 71 -0.51 8.30 4.13
C GLY A 71 -0.74 9.77 3.82
N SER A 72 -1.99 10.21 3.95
CA SER A 72 -2.37 11.60 3.70
C SER A 72 -2.85 12.33 4.96
N THR A 73 -2.39 13.57 5.13
CA THR A 73 -2.94 14.50 6.13
C THR A 73 -4.31 15.05 5.73
N GLN A 74 -4.68 14.97 4.44
CA GLN A 74 -5.96 15.43 3.92
C GLN A 74 -7.02 14.35 4.10
N ALA A 75 -8.20 14.73 4.61
CA ALA A 75 -9.35 13.84 4.73
C ALA A 75 -10.03 13.59 3.36
N SER A 76 -9.30 12.99 2.42
CA SER A 76 -9.78 12.65 1.08
C SER A 76 -9.13 11.36 0.57
N ALA A 77 -9.63 10.81 -0.53
CA ALA A 77 -9.28 9.48 -1.01
C ALA A 77 -7.80 9.37 -1.36
N VAL A 78 -7.10 8.48 -0.64
CA VAL A 78 -5.78 7.96 -1.04
C VAL A 78 -6.03 6.87 -2.08
N ARG A 79 -5.23 6.85 -3.14
CA ARG A 79 -5.39 5.93 -4.27
C ARG A 79 -4.33 4.85 -4.26
N ALA A 80 -4.60 3.74 -4.94
CA ALA A 80 -3.65 2.66 -5.12
C ALA A 80 -3.63 2.09 -6.54
N VAL A 81 -2.50 1.50 -6.88
CA VAL A 81 -2.25 0.74 -8.12
C VAL A 81 -2.00 -0.71 -7.73
N VAL A 82 -2.80 -1.63 -8.27
CA VAL A 82 -2.62 -3.08 -8.08
C VAL A 82 -2.45 -3.77 -9.43
N ASP A 83 -1.54 -4.73 -9.49
CA ASP A 83 -1.29 -5.58 -10.66
C ASP A 83 -1.23 -7.05 -10.25
N PRO A 84 -2.39 -7.71 -10.10
CA PRO A 84 -2.45 -9.10 -9.65
C PRO A 84 -1.51 -10.00 -10.47
N ASN A 85 -0.67 -10.77 -9.77
CA ASN A 85 0.35 -11.65 -10.35
C ASN A 85 1.44 -10.95 -11.17
N ASN A 86 1.62 -9.62 -11.01
CA ASN A 86 2.57 -8.83 -11.79
C ASN A 86 2.36 -9.04 -13.31
N ALA A 87 1.10 -9.07 -13.73
CA ALA A 87 0.72 -9.45 -15.09
C ALA A 87 1.23 -8.46 -16.15
N ASN A 88 1.53 -7.23 -15.75
CA ASN A 88 1.99 -6.15 -16.63
C ASN A 88 3.46 -5.75 -16.38
N GLY A 89 4.14 -6.37 -15.40
CA GLY A 89 5.50 -6.00 -15.01
C GLY A 89 5.54 -4.73 -14.15
N ASP A 90 6.75 -4.24 -13.87
CA ASP A 90 7.00 -3.06 -13.05
C ASP A 90 6.67 -1.73 -13.78
N THR A 91 5.46 -1.62 -14.30
CA THR A 91 4.95 -0.46 -15.02
C THR A 91 3.99 0.37 -14.15
N MET A 92 3.93 1.67 -14.43
CA MET A 92 2.94 2.58 -13.84
C MET A 92 1.96 3.04 -14.92
N PRO A 93 0.66 3.09 -14.60
CA PRO A 93 -0.35 3.57 -15.54
C PRO A 93 -0.13 5.03 -15.90
N ASN A 94 -0.40 5.41 -17.15
CA ASN A 94 -0.29 6.79 -17.64
C ASN A 94 -1.65 7.45 -17.91
N THR A 95 -2.74 6.69 -17.78
CA THR A 95 -4.11 7.15 -17.98
C THR A 95 -5.04 6.39 -17.05
N PHE A 96 -6.24 6.91 -16.84
CA PHE A 96 -7.31 6.24 -16.10
C PHE A 96 -8.67 6.64 -16.69
N SER A 97 -9.68 5.81 -16.49
CA SER A 97 -11.07 6.12 -16.87
C SER A 97 -12.00 5.75 -15.72
N GLY A 98 -12.16 6.68 -14.78
CA GLY A 98 -12.93 6.44 -13.56
C GLY A 98 -12.20 5.56 -12.55
N CYS A 99 -12.98 4.87 -11.71
CA CYS A 99 -12.45 3.91 -10.74
C CYS A 99 -11.87 2.68 -11.45
N CYS A 100 -10.96 1.98 -10.77
CA CYS A 100 -10.39 0.75 -11.31
C CYS A 100 -11.46 -0.31 -11.57
N ASN A 101 -11.33 -0.98 -12.71
CA ASN A 101 -12.11 -2.18 -13.08
C ASN A 101 -11.20 -3.27 -13.68
N SER A 102 -9.88 -3.06 -13.61
CA SER A 102 -8.83 -3.90 -14.15
C SER A 102 -7.49 -3.54 -13.48
N PRO A 103 -6.45 -4.39 -13.63
CA PRO A 103 -5.09 -4.08 -13.21
C PRO A 103 -4.63 -2.69 -13.67
N LEU A 104 -3.79 -2.05 -12.86
CA LEU A 104 -3.26 -0.69 -13.05
C LEU A 104 -4.31 0.44 -13.07
N GLY A 105 -5.58 0.15 -12.82
CA GLY A 105 -6.63 1.17 -12.71
C GLY A 105 -6.49 2.03 -11.44
N LEU A 106 -7.27 3.13 -11.39
CA LEU A 106 -7.32 4.03 -10.23
C LEU A 106 -8.22 3.47 -9.13
N CYS A 107 -7.64 2.71 -8.21
CA CYS A 107 -8.34 2.17 -7.05
C CYS A 107 -8.28 3.12 -5.84
N ASN A 108 -9.20 2.96 -4.89
CA ASN A 108 -8.97 3.41 -3.53
C ASN A 108 -7.84 2.63 -2.88
N ALA A 109 -7.15 3.23 -1.91
CA ALA A 109 -6.12 2.51 -1.18
C ALA A 109 -6.71 1.45 -0.23
N PRO A 110 -6.01 0.33 0.02
CA PRO A 110 -6.52 -0.78 0.81
C PRO A 110 -7.05 -0.34 2.16
N ASP A 111 -8.23 -0.80 2.54
CA ASP A 111 -8.86 -0.41 3.80
C ASP A 111 -8.95 -1.62 4.79
N PRO A 112 -9.53 -1.45 5.99
CA PRO A 112 -9.67 -2.56 6.94
C PRO A 112 -10.52 -3.73 6.45
N ASN A 113 -11.38 -3.53 5.44
CA ASN A 113 -12.17 -4.58 4.82
C ASN A 113 -11.29 -5.34 3.81
N ASN A 114 -10.96 -6.59 4.13
CA ASN A 114 -10.16 -7.44 3.25
C ASN A 114 -11.01 -8.11 2.15
N ASN A 115 -12.10 -7.48 1.69
CA ASN A 115 -13.10 -8.03 0.75
C ASN A 115 -13.54 -9.47 1.07
N ASN A 116 -13.74 -9.76 2.37
CA ASN A 116 -14.07 -11.10 2.89
C ASN A 116 -13.02 -12.20 2.64
N VAL A 117 -11.81 -11.86 2.19
CA VAL A 117 -10.70 -12.81 2.11
C VAL A 117 -10.13 -13.02 3.51
N ASN A 118 -10.18 -14.26 4.01
CA ASN A 118 -9.63 -14.59 5.32
C ASN A 118 -8.17 -15.04 5.20
N ILE A 119 -7.25 -14.09 5.30
CA ILE A 119 -5.79 -14.34 5.36
C ILE A 119 -5.27 -14.41 6.81
N GLY A 120 -6.15 -14.33 7.81
CA GLY A 120 -5.79 -14.34 9.23
C GLY A 120 -5.16 -13.04 9.78
N VAL A 121 -4.94 -12.03 8.93
CA VAL A 121 -4.42 -10.70 9.31
C VAL A 121 -5.14 -9.59 8.54
N SER A 122 -5.01 -8.34 8.98
CA SER A 122 -5.53 -7.17 8.25
C SER A 122 -4.65 -6.81 7.04
N ASN A 123 -5.21 -6.06 6.09
CA ASN A 123 -4.45 -5.46 4.99
C ASN A 123 -3.23 -4.64 5.47
N ALA A 124 -3.40 -3.81 6.50
CA ALA A 124 -2.30 -3.04 7.08
C ALA A 124 -1.20 -3.95 7.63
N LYS A 125 -1.56 -5.03 8.33
CA LYS A 125 -0.58 -5.99 8.85
C LYS A 125 0.12 -6.74 7.73
N ALA A 126 -0.60 -7.19 6.71
CA ALA A 126 -0.01 -7.84 5.55
C ALA A 126 1.02 -6.91 4.87
N LEU A 127 0.63 -5.67 4.57
CA LEU A 127 1.54 -4.68 3.96
C LEU A 127 2.77 -4.41 4.83
N CYS A 128 2.58 -4.17 6.12
CA CYS A 128 3.71 -3.93 7.02
C CYS A 128 4.63 -5.16 7.17
N SER A 129 4.08 -6.37 7.07
CA SER A 129 4.90 -7.60 7.06
C SER A 129 5.79 -7.66 5.82
N ALA A 130 5.25 -7.32 4.65
CA ALA A 130 6.02 -7.23 3.40
C ALA A 130 7.13 -6.18 3.49
N LEU A 131 6.90 -5.09 4.21
CA LEU A 131 7.86 -4.02 4.48
C LEU A 131 8.88 -4.35 5.59
N GLY A 132 8.87 -5.58 6.11
CA GLY A 132 9.81 -6.02 7.15
C GLY A 132 9.47 -5.57 8.57
N TYR A 133 8.19 -5.29 8.85
CA TYR A 133 7.71 -4.92 10.19
C TYR A 133 6.86 -6.02 10.83
N ALA A 134 7.00 -6.16 12.14
CA ALA A 134 6.33 -7.16 12.94
C ALA A 134 4.82 -6.90 13.04
N ASP A 135 4.36 -5.65 12.98
CA ASP A 135 2.94 -5.29 13.04
C ASP A 135 2.54 -4.10 12.16
N GLY A 136 1.23 -3.97 11.91
CA GLY A 136 0.67 -2.95 11.03
C GLY A 136 -0.79 -2.62 11.34
N SER A 137 -1.13 -1.33 11.37
CA SER A 137 -2.47 -0.84 11.65
C SER A 137 -2.82 0.39 10.82
N TYR A 138 -4.12 0.63 10.67
CA TYR A 138 -4.64 1.90 10.18
C TYR A 138 -4.73 2.87 11.35
N LEU A 139 -4.05 4.01 11.28
CA LEU A 139 -4.33 5.11 12.20
C LEU A 139 -5.65 5.79 11.82
N GLN A 140 -5.93 5.85 10.51
CA GLN A 140 -7.14 6.45 9.97
C GLN A 140 -7.59 5.69 8.71
N SER A 141 -8.88 5.38 8.67
CA SER A 141 -9.62 4.93 7.50
C SER A 141 -10.86 5.81 7.34
N VAL A 142 -11.44 5.81 6.15
CA VAL A 142 -12.64 6.59 5.84
C VAL A 142 -13.62 5.70 5.09
N ASN A 143 -14.91 5.72 5.47
CA ASN A 143 -15.97 4.93 4.85
C ASN A 143 -16.75 5.77 3.82
N ASN A 144 -16.04 6.33 2.84
CA ASN A 144 -16.58 7.16 1.76
C ASN A 144 -15.71 6.96 0.51
N ASN A 145 -16.20 7.39 -0.66
CA ASN A 145 -15.65 7.11 -1.98
C ASN A 145 -15.84 5.65 -2.37
N SER A 146 -16.56 5.41 -3.47
CA SER A 146 -17.03 4.08 -3.86
C SER A 146 -16.13 3.40 -4.91
N CYS A 147 -14.88 3.83 -5.10
CA CYS A 147 -13.97 3.11 -5.99
C CYS A 147 -13.53 1.79 -5.34
N PRO A 148 -13.34 0.71 -6.12
CA PRO A 148 -12.81 -0.54 -5.58
C PRO A 148 -11.43 -0.32 -4.96
N GLU A 149 -11.08 -1.18 -4.02
CA GLU A 149 -9.83 -1.19 -3.28
C GLU A 149 -9.06 -2.50 -3.50
N PRO A 150 -7.72 -2.48 -3.43
CA PRO A 150 -6.94 -3.69 -3.35
C PRO A 150 -7.01 -4.31 -1.95
N HIS A 151 -6.81 -5.62 -1.89
CA HIS A 151 -6.72 -6.40 -0.67
C HIS A 151 -5.63 -7.48 -0.80
N ALA A 152 -5.05 -7.87 0.33
CA ALA A 152 -4.02 -8.89 0.38
C ALA A 152 -4.64 -10.29 0.28
N THR A 153 -3.96 -11.17 -0.46
CA THR A 153 -4.37 -12.57 -0.66
C THR A 153 -3.56 -13.56 0.19
N ASP A 154 -2.51 -13.07 0.85
CA ASP A 154 -1.73 -13.81 1.83
C ASP A 154 -1.34 -12.92 3.03
N ALA A 155 -0.97 -13.56 4.14
CA ALA A 155 -0.57 -12.84 5.36
C ALA A 155 0.80 -12.18 5.29
N SER A 156 1.63 -12.54 4.31
CA SER A 156 2.96 -11.96 4.11
C SER A 156 2.90 -10.58 3.43
N GLY A 157 1.79 -10.27 2.76
CA GLY A 157 1.61 -9.05 1.98
C GLY A 157 2.38 -9.07 0.66
N LEU A 158 2.79 -10.24 0.18
CA LEU A 158 3.53 -10.40 -1.07
C LEU A 158 2.61 -10.61 -2.29
N ALA A 159 1.31 -10.84 -2.08
CA ALA A 159 0.33 -10.97 -3.15
C ALA A 159 -0.93 -10.15 -2.87
N TRP A 160 -1.26 -9.24 -3.79
CA TRP A 160 -2.40 -8.34 -3.74
C TRP A 160 -3.29 -8.46 -4.97
N THR A 161 -4.59 -8.22 -4.80
CA THR A 161 -5.56 -8.16 -5.88
C THR A 161 -6.66 -7.15 -5.58
N SER A 162 -7.60 -6.95 -6.50
CA SER A 162 -8.92 -6.35 -6.23
C SER A 162 -9.98 -7.27 -6.82
N ASP A 163 -11.19 -7.27 -6.26
CA ASP A 163 -12.36 -7.90 -6.87
C ASP A 163 -13.02 -6.99 -7.93
N TRP A 164 -12.55 -5.75 -8.06
CA TRP A 164 -13.06 -4.73 -8.97
C TRP A 164 -14.50 -4.30 -8.68
N VAL A 165 -14.99 -4.58 -7.47
CA VAL A 165 -16.34 -4.24 -7.05
C VAL A 165 -16.32 -2.92 -6.28
N SER A 166 -17.31 -2.07 -6.56
CA SER A 166 -17.47 -0.80 -5.87
C SER A 166 -17.76 -1.02 -4.39
N SER A 167 -16.91 -0.47 -3.53
CA SER A 167 -17.05 -0.51 -2.07
C SER A 167 -16.70 0.85 -1.48
N SER A 168 -17.33 1.17 -0.35
CA SER A 168 -17.14 2.44 0.34
C SER A 168 -15.98 2.32 1.31
N GLY A 169 -14.83 2.83 0.92
CA GLY A 169 -13.76 3.03 1.88
C GLY A 169 -12.38 3.23 1.28
N TYR A 170 -11.48 3.70 2.12
CA TYR A 170 -10.05 3.71 1.87
C TYR A 170 -9.26 3.78 3.18
N GLY A 171 -8.10 3.14 3.20
CA GLY A 171 -7.06 3.45 4.17
C GLY A 171 -6.53 4.87 3.92
N ARG A 172 -6.34 5.66 4.99
CA ARG A 172 -5.79 7.01 4.88
C ARG A 172 -4.38 7.12 5.43
N ILE A 173 -4.14 6.52 6.59
CA ILE A 173 -2.84 6.53 7.27
C ILE A 173 -2.56 5.14 7.82
N TRP A 174 -1.41 4.59 7.45
CA TRP A 174 -0.88 3.32 7.92
C TRP A 174 0.26 3.57 8.88
N LYS A 175 0.37 2.70 9.87
CA LYS A 175 1.52 2.64 10.77
C LYS A 175 2.00 1.21 10.91
N CYS A 176 3.25 0.98 10.55
CA CYS A 176 4.01 -0.23 10.80
C CYS A 176 4.86 -0.08 12.06
N THR A 177 4.98 -1.14 12.85
CA THR A 177 5.71 -1.10 14.13
C THR A 177 6.47 -2.39 14.41
N GLY A 178 7.68 -2.25 14.96
CA GLY A 178 8.58 -3.34 15.31
C GLY A 178 9.27 -3.95 14.09
N PHE A 179 10.56 -4.26 14.15
CA PHE A 179 11.26 -4.98 13.07
C PHE A 179 11.10 -6.51 13.20
N GLN A 180 11.24 -7.26 12.09
CA GLN A 180 11.08 -8.73 12.01
C GLN A 180 12.36 -9.57 12.12
#